data_AF-A0A5B8SZY8-F1
#
_entry.id   AF-A0A5B8SZY8-F1
#
_cell.length_a   1.000
_cell.length_b   1.000
_cell.length_c   1.000
_cell.angle_alpha   90.00
_cell.angle_beta   90.00
_cell.angle_gamma   90.00
#
_symmetry.space_group_name_H-M   'P 1'
#
loop_
_entity.id
_entity.type
_entity.pdbx_description
1 polymer ?
#
loop_
_entity_poly.entity_id
_entity_poly.type
_entity_poly.pdbx_seq_one_letter_code
_entity_poly.pdbx_strand_id
1 'polypeptide(L)'
;MTCKYIPKFLLNIRVDQGLTQAEFADRLFISPKTISNWERGINLPPLDVLINISKTFQVPLARLFEQIDQKNFTVHDAERKKLINAFLLLASQNNINCYDINNVIAESGVSHDLALTFFRSSAEILQDIEQTINMAILSTLTESKANKLLEKISDDLLPVLYDHHSALKVLYSSDVISGHWLHSLQKTYIKWISDNLTNCQFNILNPSQSVTVELSTKFLLAIFETWLTQPFPEDPIIFRSTFGQLTNMSIVDCFNYVDSNN
;
A
#
# COMPACT_ATOMS: atom_id res chain seq x y z
N MET A 1 9.31 4.14 13.04
CA MET A 1 8.91 4.83 14.29
C MET A 1 7.63 4.18 14.79
N THR A 2 7.62 3.63 16.00
CA THR A 2 6.49 2.87 16.57
C THR A 2 5.26 3.75 16.79
N CYS A 3 4.14 3.40 16.16
CA CYS A 3 2.84 4.05 16.29
C CYS A 3 2.34 3.98 17.75
N LYS A 4 2.53 5.06 18.52
CA LYS A 4 2.18 5.13 19.95
C LYS A 4 0.67 5.15 20.24
N TYR A 5 -0.18 5.26 19.22
CA TYR A 5 -1.60 5.62 19.38
C TYR A 5 -2.55 4.42 19.37
N ILE A 6 -2.36 3.48 18.44
CA ILE A 6 -3.17 2.25 18.36
C ILE A 6 -3.15 1.47 19.70
N PRO A 7 -2.00 1.28 20.37
CA PRO A 7 -1.95 0.63 21.69
C PRO A 7 -2.87 1.29 22.73
N LYS A 8 -2.86 2.62 22.80
CA LYS A 8 -3.63 3.41 23.76
C LYS A 8 -5.12 3.42 23.42
N PHE A 9 -5.45 3.39 22.14
CA PHE A 9 -6.83 3.35 21.67
C PHE A 9 -7.52 2.03 21.99
N LEU A 10 -6.84 0.90 21.75
CA LEU A 10 -7.35 -0.43 22.11
C LEU A 10 -7.61 -0.53 23.62
N LEU A 11 -6.66 -0.02 24.40
CA LEU A 11 -6.78 0.07 25.85
C LEU A 11 -8.03 0.87 26.26
N ASN A 12 -8.28 2.01 25.62
CA ASN A 12 -9.45 2.84 25.92
C ASN A 12 -10.76 2.14 25.56
N ILE A 13 -10.89 1.53 24.37
CA ILE A 13 -12.10 0.75 24.02
C ILE A 13 -12.37 -0.31 25.09
N ARG A 14 -11.33 -1.04 25.49
CA ARG A 14 -11.45 -2.11 26.47
C ARG A 14 -11.91 -1.58 27.83
N VAL A 15 -11.28 -0.50 28.31
CA VAL A 15 -11.58 0.11 29.62
C VAL A 15 -12.97 0.75 29.63
N ASP A 16 -13.36 1.43 28.55
CA ASP A 16 -14.68 2.06 28.42
C ASP A 16 -15.82 1.03 28.41
N GLN A 17 -15.53 -0.20 27.97
CA GLN A 17 -16.46 -1.34 28.01
C GLN A 17 -16.37 -2.14 29.32
N GLY A 18 -15.48 -1.75 30.25
CA GLY A 18 -15.29 -2.43 31.53
C GLY A 18 -14.69 -3.83 31.43
N LEU A 19 -13.98 -4.15 30.34
CA LEU A 19 -13.50 -5.50 30.04
C LEU A 19 -12.05 -5.74 30.51
N THR A 20 -11.76 -6.97 30.93
CA THR A 20 -10.40 -7.47 31.09
C THR A 20 -9.75 -7.76 29.74
N GLN A 21 -8.41 -7.87 29.67
CA GLN A 21 -7.72 -8.24 28.43
C GLN A 21 -8.17 -9.61 27.90
N ALA A 22 -8.55 -10.54 28.79
CA ALA A 22 -9.07 -11.85 28.39
C ALA A 22 -10.45 -11.73 27.73
N GLU A 23 -11.39 -11.04 28.36
CA GLU A 23 -12.74 -10.86 27.82
C GLU A 23 -12.75 -10.04 26.52
N PHE A 24 -11.84 -9.06 26.39
CA PHE A 24 -11.67 -8.30 25.16
C PHE A 24 -11.12 -9.18 24.03
N ALA A 25 -10.19 -10.08 24.34
CA ALA A 25 -9.64 -11.02 23.39
C ALA A 25 -10.68 -12.06 22.93
N ASP A 26 -11.50 -12.56 23.86
CA ASP A 26 -12.58 -13.51 23.58
C ASP A 26 -13.61 -12.92 22.61
N ARG A 27 -14.01 -11.66 22.80
CA ARG A 27 -14.95 -10.97 21.89
C ARG A 27 -14.41 -10.77 20.48
N LEU A 28 -13.09 -10.75 20.33
CA LEU A 28 -12.42 -10.56 19.05
C LEU A 28 -11.94 -11.89 18.43
N PHE A 29 -12.11 -13.01 19.13
CA PHE A 29 -11.57 -14.33 18.76
C PHE A 29 -10.05 -14.36 18.62
N ILE A 30 -9.34 -13.69 19.54
CA ILE A 30 -7.88 -13.53 19.52
C ILE A 30 -7.30 -13.94 20.87
N SER A 31 -6.00 -14.26 20.95
CA SER A 31 -5.38 -14.61 22.22
C SER A 31 -5.21 -13.39 23.14
N PRO A 32 -5.40 -13.52 24.47
CA PRO A 32 -5.14 -12.43 25.43
C PRO A 32 -3.70 -11.91 25.38
N LYS A 33 -2.74 -12.79 25.05
CA LYS A 33 -1.34 -12.43 24.83
C LYS A 33 -1.17 -11.47 23.66
N THR A 34 -1.96 -11.65 22.60
CA THR A 34 -1.97 -10.77 21.43
C THR A 34 -2.49 -9.37 21.79
N ILE A 35 -3.62 -9.29 22.51
CA ILE A 35 -4.14 -8.01 23.03
C ILE A 35 -3.10 -7.31 23.92
N SER A 36 -2.46 -8.06 24.83
CA SER A 36 -1.41 -7.51 25.70
C SER A 36 -0.20 -6.98 24.93
N ASN A 37 0.18 -7.62 23.82
CA ASN A 37 1.26 -7.14 22.97
C ASN A 37 0.87 -5.86 22.22
N TRP A 38 -0.39 -5.78 21.75
CA TRP A 38 -0.92 -4.59 21.10
C TRP A 38 -1.05 -3.41 22.04
N GLU A 39 -1.62 -3.57 23.23
CA GLU A 39 -1.77 -2.50 24.22
C GLU A 39 -0.42 -1.98 24.75
N ARG A 40 0.64 -2.78 24.67
CA ARG A 40 2.02 -2.38 24.99
C ARG A 40 2.80 -1.82 23.80
N GLY A 41 2.23 -1.86 22.60
CA GLY A 41 2.87 -1.37 21.37
C GLY A 41 4.05 -2.22 20.89
N ILE A 42 4.09 -3.51 21.25
CA ILE A 42 5.11 -4.46 20.80
C ILE A 42 4.91 -4.79 19.31
N ASN A 43 3.66 -4.94 18.89
CA ASN A 43 3.22 -5.07 17.51
C ASN A 43 1.84 -4.40 17.35
N LEU A 44 1.37 -4.24 16.12
CA LEU A 44 0.08 -3.59 15.83
C LEU A 44 -0.94 -4.63 15.36
N PRO A 45 -2.25 -4.41 15.63
CA PRO A 45 -3.30 -5.22 15.02
C PRO A 45 -3.35 -4.97 13.51
N PRO A 46 -3.55 -6.02 12.71
CA PRO A 46 -3.76 -5.89 11.27
C PRO A 46 -5.15 -5.27 10.97
N LEU A 47 -5.32 -4.77 9.74
CA LEU A 47 -6.50 -3.99 9.33
C LEU A 47 -7.81 -4.77 9.48
N ASP A 48 -7.82 -6.05 9.14
CA ASP A 48 -8.96 -6.95 9.31
C ASP A 48 -9.39 -7.06 10.78
N VAL A 49 -8.43 -7.10 11.71
CA VAL A 49 -8.72 -7.05 13.15
C VAL A 49 -9.23 -5.68 13.56
N LEU A 50 -8.68 -4.59 13.02
CA LEU A 50 -9.18 -3.24 13.27
C LEU A 50 -10.63 -3.07 12.77
N ILE A 51 -10.97 -3.67 11.62
CA ILE A 51 -12.33 -3.76 11.09
C ILE A 51 -13.21 -4.60 12.03
N ASN A 52 -12.71 -5.73 12.53
CA ASN A 52 -13.42 -6.57 13.49
C ASN A 52 -13.71 -5.82 14.79
N ILE A 53 -12.74 -5.06 15.32
CA ILE A 53 -12.90 -4.20 16.49
C ILE A 53 -13.95 -3.12 16.24
N SER A 54 -13.88 -2.46 15.08
CA SER A 54 -14.85 -1.44 14.69
C SER A 54 -16.28 -1.99 14.65
N LYS A 55 -16.49 -3.17 14.05
CA LYS A 55 -17.79 -3.85 13.99
C LYS A 55 -18.26 -4.33 15.37
N THR A 56 -17.37 -4.98 16.13
CA THR A 56 -17.69 -5.63 17.41
C THR A 56 -18.04 -4.61 18.49
N PHE A 57 -17.34 -3.48 18.53
CA PHE A 57 -17.51 -2.46 19.57
C PHE A 57 -18.24 -1.20 19.06
N GLN A 58 -18.74 -1.23 17.82
CA GLN A 58 -19.46 -0.13 17.16
C GLN A 58 -18.70 1.20 17.21
N VAL A 59 -17.37 1.11 17.09
CA VAL A 59 -16.49 2.28 17.07
C VAL A 59 -16.18 2.62 15.62
N PRO A 60 -16.41 3.85 15.14
CA PRO A 60 -16.11 4.22 13.77
C PRO A 60 -14.65 3.92 13.41
N LEU A 61 -14.42 3.16 12.34
CA LEU A 61 -13.07 2.80 11.88
C LEU A 61 -12.23 4.07 11.61
N ALA A 62 -12.85 5.17 11.19
CA ALA A 62 -12.19 6.47 11.04
C ALA A 62 -11.51 6.96 12.33
N ARG A 63 -12.06 6.70 13.52
CA ARG A 63 -11.41 7.05 14.81
C ARG A 63 -10.13 6.28 15.09
N LEU A 64 -9.98 5.08 14.50
CA LEU A 64 -8.73 4.29 14.59
C LEU A 64 -7.60 4.95 13.79
N PHE A 65 -7.94 5.65 12.69
CA PHE A 65 -7.00 6.30 11.78
C PHE A 65 -6.76 7.78 12.09
N GLU A 66 -7.71 8.45 12.76
CA GLU A 66 -7.66 9.89 13.09
C GLU A 66 -6.42 10.36 13.87
N GLN A 67 -5.66 9.46 14.50
CA GLN A 67 -4.47 9.82 15.30
C GLN A 67 -3.14 9.25 14.77
N ILE A 68 -3.16 8.52 13.66
CA ILE A 68 -1.95 7.95 13.05
C ILE A 68 -1.05 9.06 12.46
N ASP A 69 -1.61 10.24 12.16
CA ASP A 69 -0.91 11.36 11.51
C ASP A 69 -0.98 12.70 12.28
N GLN A 70 -0.74 12.70 13.59
CA GLN A 70 -0.61 13.96 14.36
C GLN A 70 0.79 14.60 14.28
N LYS A 71 1.35 14.73 13.08
CA LYS A 71 2.40 15.73 12.83
C LYS A 71 2.00 16.59 11.62
N ASN A 72 1.56 17.80 11.95
CA ASN A 72 1.43 18.97 11.07
C ASN A 72 0.48 18.82 9.88
N PHE A 73 -0.80 18.56 10.14
CA PHE A 73 -1.81 18.66 9.09
C PHE A 73 -2.93 19.61 9.51
N THR A 74 -3.33 20.48 8.58
CA THR A 74 -4.45 21.39 8.80
C THR A 74 -5.75 20.58 8.82
N VAL A 75 -6.83 21.13 9.41
CA VAL A 75 -8.14 20.46 9.43
C VAL A 75 -8.59 20.05 8.01
N HIS A 76 -8.17 20.79 6.99
CA HIS A 76 -8.45 20.47 5.59
C HIS A 76 -7.82 19.15 5.11
N ASP A 77 -6.65 18.78 5.63
CA ASP A 77 -5.94 17.58 5.16
C ASP A 77 -6.54 16.29 5.70
N ALA A 78 -7.15 16.33 6.90
CA ALA A 78 -7.87 15.20 7.46
C ALA A 78 -9.14 14.89 6.66
N GLU A 79 -9.90 15.91 6.28
CA GLU A 79 -11.11 15.76 5.45
C GLU A 79 -10.76 15.28 4.03
N ARG A 80 -9.67 15.80 3.44
CA ARG A 80 -9.15 15.28 2.16
C ARG A 80 -8.79 13.79 2.25
N LYS A 81 -8.12 13.36 3.33
CA LYS A 81 -7.78 11.94 3.55
C LYS A 81 -9.02 11.05 3.70
N LYS A 82 -10.10 11.54 4.33
CA LYS A 82 -11.38 10.79 4.41
C LYS A 82 -11.94 10.50 3.03
N LEU A 83 -11.92 11.48 2.12
CA LEU A 83 -12.38 11.30 0.73
C LEU A 83 -11.53 10.27 -0.02
N ILE A 84 -10.20 10.34 0.09
CA ILE A 84 -9.28 9.37 -0.51
C ILE A 84 -9.56 7.95 0.00
N ASN A 85 -9.70 7.79 1.32
CA ASN A 85 -9.95 6.48 1.92
C ASN A 85 -11.31 5.90 1.51
N ALA A 86 -12.35 6.74 1.45
CA ALA A 86 -13.67 6.34 0.97
C ALA A 86 -13.62 5.90 -0.50
N PHE A 87 -12.90 6.64 -1.35
CA PHE A 87 -12.68 6.26 -2.74
C PHE A 87 -11.97 4.90 -2.85
N LEU A 88 -10.88 4.69 -2.11
CA LEU A 88 -10.14 3.42 -2.14
C LEU A 88 -11.00 2.25 -1.64
N LEU A 89 -11.79 2.45 -0.59
CA LEU A 89 -12.72 1.45 -0.08
C LEU A 89 -13.74 1.04 -1.15
N LEU A 90 -14.38 2.01 -1.80
CA LEU A 90 -15.38 1.74 -2.83
C LEU A 90 -14.73 1.08 -4.05
N ALA A 91 -13.61 1.62 -4.54
CA ALA A 91 -12.88 1.06 -5.68
C ALA A 91 -12.40 -0.38 -5.43
N SER A 92 -12.09 -0.76 -4.19
CA SER A 92 -11.70 -2.14 -3.84
C SER A 92 -12.83 -3.17 -3.98
N GLN A 93 -14.10 -2.73 -4.05
CA GLN A 93 -15.26 -3.62 -4.15
C GLN A 93 -15.57 -4.04 -5.60
N ASN A 94 -14.74 -3.62 -6.58
CA ASN A 94 -14.84 -3.98 -8.01
C ASN A 94 -16.21 -3.75 -8.66
N ASN A 95 -17.00 -2.80 -8.14
CA ASN A 95 -18.25 -2.37 -8.76
C ASN A 95 -18.04 -1.01 -9.43
N ILE A 96 -17.96 -0.99 -10.77
CA ILE A 96 -17.57 0.19 -11.57
C ILE A 96 -18.43 1.44 -11.25
N ASN A 97 -19.66 1.24 -10.76
CA ASN A 97 -20.60 2.33 -10.44
C ASN A 97 -20.58 2.78 -8.97
N CYS A 98 -19.71 2.25 -8.10
CA CYS A 98 -19.75 2.56 -6.67
C CYS A 98 -18.82 3.69 -6.21
N TYR A 99 -17.86 4.12 -7.03
CA TYR A 99 -16.87 5.14 -6.66
C TYR A 99 -17.08 6.50 -7.34
N ASP A 100 -18.29 6.80 -7.84
CA ASP A 100 -18.61 8.16 -8.25
C ASP A 100 -18.49 9.13 -7.07
N ILE A 101 -18.30 10.42 -7.38
CA ILE A 101 -17.99 11.42 -6.36
C ILE A 101 -19.10 11.53 -5.29
N ASN A 102 -20.37 11.29 -5.62
CA ASN A 102 -21.45 11.39 -4.64
C ASN A 102 -21.40 10.23 -3.64
N ASN A 103 -21.13 9.02 -4.12
CA ASN A 103 -20.95 7.84 -3.28
C ASN A 103 -19.69 7.97 -2.39
N VAL A 104 -18.60 8.52 -2.93
CA VAL A 104 -17.39 8.82 -2.15
C VAL A 104 -17.68 9.83 -1.04
N ILE A 105 -18.40 10.92 -1.36
CA ILE A 105 -18.79 11.93 -0.36
C ILE A 105 -19.66 11.30 0.73
N ALA A 106 -20.66 10.52 0.34
CA ALA A 106 -21.57 9.85 1.28
C ALA A 106 -20.83 8.90 2.24
N GLU A 107 -19.91 8.08 1.71
CA GLU A 107 -19.12 7.13 2.51
C GLU A 107 -18.09 7.85 3.41
N SER A 108 -17.52 8.97 2.94
CA SER A 108 -16.48 9.71 3.67
C SER A 108 -16.99 10.43 4.93
N GLY A 109 -18.29 10.73 5.00
CA GLY A 109 -18.90 11.57 6.03
C GLY A 109 -18.52 13.05 5.95
N VAL A 110 -17.83 13.48 4.89
CA VAL A 110 -17.47 14.89 4.65
C VAL A 110 -18.67 15.63 4.07
N SER A 111 -18.88 16.88 4.47
CA SER A 111 -19.91 17.75 3.86
C SER A 111 -19.69 17.87 2.36
N HIS A 112 -20.77 17.78 1.58
CA HIS A 112 -20.72 17.86 0.12
C HIS A 112 -20.03 19.14 -0.38
N ASP A 113 -20.37 20.31 0.18
CA ASP A 113 -19.76 21.58 -0.23
C ASP A 113 -18.26 21.61 0.06
N LEU A 114 -17.85 21.09 1.21
CA LEU A 114 -16.43 21.00 1.58
C LEU A 114 -15.69 20.00 0.69
N ALA A 115 -16.30 18.85 0.40
CA ALA A 115 -15.70 17.84 -0.46
C ALA A 115 -15.42 18.35 -1.87
N LEU A 116 -16.35 19.12 -2.44
CA LEU A 116 -16.19 19.74 -3.76
C LEU A 116 -15.12 20.84 -3.80
N THR A 117 -14.69 21.37 -2.64
CA THR A 117 -13.50 22.25 -2.60
C THR A 117 -12.19 21.49 -2.79
N PHE A 118 -12.16 20.19 -2.47
CA PHE A 118 -11.00 19.32 -2.64
C PHE A 118 -11.01 18.61 -3.99
N PHE A 119 -12.12 17.94 -4.31
CA PHE A 119 -12.24 17.09 -5.48
C PHE A 119 -13.62 17.25 -6.11
N ARG A 120 -13.66 17.61 -7.39
CA ARG A 120 -14.89 17.79 -8.16
C ARG A 120 -15.36 16.50 -8.81
N SER A 121 -14.47 15.50 -8.89
CA SER A 121 -14.77 14.20 -9.47
C SER A 121 -13.89 13.10 -8.84
N SER A 122 -14.32 11.85 -8.96
CA SER A 122 -13.50 10.71 -8.53
C SER A 122 -12.23 10.55 -9.38
N ALA A 123 -12.21 11.07 -10.61
CA ALA A 123 -11.01 11.13 -11.43
C ALA A 123 -9.94 12.06 -10.83
N GLU A 124 -10.33 13.18 -10.22
CA GLU A 124 -9.39 14.07 -9.52
C GLU A 124 -8.79 13.40 -8.29
N ILE A 125 -9.58 12.59 -7.56
CA ILE A 125 -9.08 11.78 -6.44
C ILE A 125 -8.06 10.76 -6.94
N LEU A 126 -8.38 10.03 -8.01
CA LEU A 126 -7.46 9.06 -8.60
C LEU A 126 -6.14 9.74 -9.05
N GLN A 127 -6.23 10.86 -9.76
CA GLN A 127 -5.06 11.61 -10.22
C GLN A 127 -4.19 12.09 -9.05
N ASP A 128 -4.81 12.56 -7.96
CA ASP A 128 -4.11 12.99 -6.75
C ASP A 128 -3.36 11.83 -6.07
N ILE A 129 -3.98 10.64 -5.99
CA ILE A 129 -3.34 9.42 -5.48
C ILE A 129 -2.15 9.04 -6.37
N GLU A 130 -2.35 8.95 -7.69
CA GLU A 130 -1.29 8.60 -8.65
C GLU A 130 -0.11 9.58 -8.56
N GLN A 131 -0.39 10.89 -8.50
CA GLN A 131 0.63 11.93 -8.39
C GLN A 131 1.38 11.86 -7.06
N THR A 132 0.67 11.61 -5.96
CA THR A 132 1.28 11.47 -4.62
C THR A 132 2.28 10.32 -4.61
N ILE A 133 1.86 9.15 -5.10
CA ILE A 133 2.72 7.96 -5.17
C ILE A 133 3.90 8.21 -6.11
N ASN A 134 3.65 8.76 -7.29
CA ASN A 134 4.70 9.02 -8.27
C ASN A 134 5.76 10.00 -7.74
N MET A 135 5.33 11.05 -7.03
CA MET A 135 6.25 11.98 -6.37
C MET A 135 7.08 11.31 -5.27
N ALA A 136 6.47 10.43 -4.46
CA ALA A 136 7.17 9.67 -3.43
C ALA A 136 8.22 8.73 -4.04
N ILE A 137 7.88 8.02 -5.12
CA ILE A 137 8.82 7.16 -5.84
C ILE A 137 9.96 7.99 -6.43
N LEU A 138 9.66 9.05 -7.20
CA LEU A 138 10.69 9.84 -7.88
C LEU A 138 11.65 10.51 -6.90
N SER A 139 11.14 11.12 -5.82
CA SER A 139 11.99 11.74 -4.78
C SER A 139 12.94 10.71 -4.17
N THR A 140 12.43 9.54 -3.79
CA THR A 140 13.22 8.43 -3.25
C THR A 140 14.32 7.97 -4.21
N LEU A 141 13.97 7.79 -5.49
CA LEU A 141 14.93 7.36 -6.51
C LEU A 141 15.99 8.42 -6.82
N THR A 142 15.68 9.71 -6.66
CA THR A 142 16.65 10.80 -6.83
C THR A 142 17.55 11.01 -5.63
N GLU A 143 17.06 10.76 -4.42
CA GLU A 143 17.81 10.99 -3.17
C GLU A 143 18.63 9.77 -2.72
N SER A 144 18.36 8.60 -3.31
CA SER A 144 19.06 7.36 -2.99
C SER A 144 20.59 7.49 -3.15
N LYS A 145 21.30 7.02 -2.12
CA LYS A 145 22.78 6.96 -2.08
C LYS A 145 23.33 5.65 -2.63
N ALA A 146 22.48 4.66 -2.88
CA ALA A 146 22.93 3.36 -3.36
C ALA A 146 23.43 3.47 -4.81
N ASN A 147 24.51 2.77 -5.13
CA ASN A 147 25.14 2.87 -6.46
C ASN A 147 24.57 1.86 -7.45
N LYS A 148 24.01 0.73 -6.97
CA LYS A 148 23.42 -0.30 -7.83
C LYS A 148 21.91 -0.17 -7.89
N LEU A 149 21.36 -0.35 -9.09
CA LEU A 149 19.92 -0.27 -9.35
C LEU A 149 19.08 -1.12 -8.38
N LEU A 150 19.45 -2.39 -8.20
CA LEU A 150 18.69 -3.30 -7.34
C LEU A 150 18.79 -2.92 -5.85
N GLU A 151 19.92 -2.34 -5.41
CA GLU A 151 20.07 -1.84 -4.03
C GLU A 151 19.16 -0.62 -3.81
N LYS A 152 19.14 0.34 -4.75
CA LYS A 152 18.20 1.48 -4.70
C LYS A 152 16.75 1.02 -4.58
N ILE A 153 16.38 0.01 -5.37
CA ILE A 153 15.02 -0.52 -5.35
C ILE A 153 14.76 -1.23 -4.01
N SER A 154 15.64 -2.14 -3.61
CA SER A 154 15.41 -3.01 -2.47
C SER A 154 15.46 -2.27 -1.13
N ASP A 155 16.35 -1.29 -0.99
CA ASP A 155 16.61 -0.60 0.28
C ASP A 155 15.76 0.66 0.44
N ASP A 156 15.54 1.40 -0.65
CA ASP A 156 14.88 2.71 -0.58
C ASP A 156 13.45 2.66 -1.15
N LEU A 157 13.23 2.00 -2.29
CA LEU A 157 11.92 2.02 -2.96
C LEU A 157 10.89 1.07 -2.35
N LEU A 158 11.27 -0.16 -1.98
CA LEU A 158 10.33 -1.13 -1.41
C LEU A 158 9.57 -0.60 -0.18
N PRO A 159 10.21 0.07 0.80
CA PRO A 159 9.49 0.69 1.92
C PRO A 159 8.44 1.70 1.47
N VAL A 160 8.76 2.56 0.50
CA VAL A 160 7.83 3.59 0.00
C VAL A 160 6.64 2.96 -0.72
N LEU A 161 6.87 1.93 -1.54
CA LEU A 161 5.78 1.19 -2.17
C LEU A 161 4.89 0.52 -1.11
N TYR A 162 5.50 -0.02 -0.05
CA TYR A 162 4.75 -0.64 1.03
C TYR A 162 3.94 0.37 1.84
N ASP A 163 4.45 1.57 2.11
CA ASP A 163 3.68 2.62 2.80
C ASP A 163 2.40 3.01 2.02
N HIS A 164 2.42 2.83 0.69
CA HIS A 164 1.29 3.08 -0.21
C HIS A 164 0.54 1.80 -0.64
N HIS A 165 0.80 0.63 -0.04
CA HIS A 165 0.28 -0.67 -0.51
C HIS A 165 -1.24 -0.72 -0.64
N SER A 166 -2.00 -0.12 0.29
CA SER A 166 -3.47 -0.11 0.24
C SER A 166 -4.01 0.56 -1.02
N ALA A 167 -3.41 1.70 -1.40
CA ALA A 167 -3.78 2.40 -2.63
C ALA A 167 -3.29 1.64 -3.85
N LEU A 168 -2.03 1.21 -3.85
CA LEU A 168 -1.43 0.46 -4.96
C LEU A 168 -2.17 -0.83 -5.27
N LYS A 169 -2.64 -1.56 -4.25
CA LYS A 169 -3.47 -2.75 -4.43
C LYS A 169 -4.72 -2.44 -5.23
N VAL A 170 -5.44 -1.36 -4.92
CA VAL A 170 -6.62 -0.94 -5.68
C VAL A 170 -6.23 -0.54 -7.11
N LEU A 171 -5.15 0.23 -7.27
CA LEU A 171 -4.66 0.66 -8.58
C LEU A 171 -4.26 -0.52 -9.47
N TYR A 172 -3.65 -1.58 -8.91
CA TYR A 172 -3.27 -2.79 -9.64
C TYR A 172 -4.43 -3.77 -9.84
N SER A 173 -5.41 -3.85 -8.94
CA SER A 173 -6.47 -4.87 -8.97
C SER A 173 -7.78 -4.45 -9.65
N SER A 174 -8.03 -3.14 -9.86
CA SER A 174 -9.27 -2.71 -10.53
C SER A 174 -9.15 -2.87 -12.06
N ASP A 175 -10.12 -3.55 -12.67
CA ASP A 175 -10.17 -3.81 -14.13
C ASP A 175 -10.07 -2.52 -14.97
N VAL A 176 -10.65 -1.42 -14.49
CA VAL A 176 -10.68 -0.14 -15.21
C VAL A 176 -9.41 0.68 -14.93
N ILE A 177 -8.93 0.68 -13.69
CA ILE A 177 -7.82 1.55 -13.26
C ILE A 177 -6.46 0.94 -13.60
N SER A 178 -6.31 -0.37 -13.45
CA SER A 178 -5.02 -1.09 -13.61
C SER A 178 -4.39 -0.89 -14.99
N GLY A 179 -5.19 -0.90 -16.05
CA GLY A 179 -4.70 -0.69 -17.41
C GLY A 179 -4.08 0.71 -17.60
N HIS A 180 -4.76 1.75 -17.11
CA HIS A 180 -4.23 3.12 -17.14
C HIS A 180 -2.98 3.25 -16.29
N TRP A 181 -3.04 2.74 -15.06
CA TRP A 181 -1.97 2.80 -14.07
C TRP A 181 -0.68 2.14 -14.58
N LEU A 182 -0.77 0.88 -15.05
CA LEU A 182 0.37 0.15 -15.58
C LEU A 182 0.99 0.84 -16.79
N HIS A 183 0.17 1.34 -17.72
CA HIS A 183 0.66 2.09 -18.88
C HIS A 183 1.37 3.39 -18.45
N SER A 184 0.82 4.11 -17.47
CA SER A 184 1.42 5.33 -16.91
C SER A 184 2.78 5.05 -16.25
N LEU A 185 2.86 3.99 -15.44
CA LEU A 185 4.11 3.55 -14.81
C LEU A 185 5.17 3.15 -15.84
N GLN A 186 4.81 2.32 -16.82
CA GLN A 186 5.73 1.92 -17.89
C GLN A 186 6.30 3.14 -18.60
N LYS A 187 5.45 4.07 -19.04
CA LYS A 187 5.87 5.30 -19.72
C LYS A 187 6.78 6.17 -18.85
N THR A 188 6.49 6.26 -17.55
CA THR A 188 7.23 7.12 -16.61
C THR A 188 8.61 6.54 -16.27
N TYR A 189 8.68 5.24 -15.97
CA TYR A 189 9.88 4.63 -15.42
C TYR A 189 10.81 4.01 -16.47
N ILE A 190 10.37 3.84 -17.73
CA ILE A 190 11.23 3.33 -18.80
C ILE A 190 12.49 4.19 -18.98
N LYS A 191 12.36 5.51 -18.89
CA LYS A 191 13.48 6.45 -18.99
C LYS A 191 14.45 6.29 -17.81
N TRP A 192 13.90 6.24 -16.60
CA TRP A 192 14.71 6.07 -15.40
C TRP A 192 15.50 4.74 -15.42
N ILE A 193 14.85 3.65 -15.84
CA ILE A 193 15.52 2.35 -15.99
C ILE A 193 16.60 2.42 -17.09
N SER A 194 16.30 3.05 -18.22
CA SER A 194 17.28 3.28 -19.29
C SER A 194 18.54 4.00 -18.79
N ASP A 195 18.37 5.05 -17.99
CA ASP A 195 19.48 5.85 -17.46
C ASP A 195 20.33 5.05 -16.46
N ASN A 196 19.72 4.13 -15.71
CA ASN A 196 20.39 3.31 -14.69
C ASN A 196 20.94 1.96 -15.22
N LEU A 197 20.58 1.53 -16.44
CA LEU A 197 21.09 0.28 -17.07
C LEU A 197 22.33 0.50 -17.95
N THR A 198 22.92 1.70 -17.93
CA THR A 198 23.96 2.15 -18.88
C THR A 198 25.27 1.32 -18.93
N ASN A 199 25.45 0.32 -18.05
CA ASN A 199 26.67 -0.50 -17.97
C ASN A 199 26.45 -2.02 -17.98
N CYS A 200 25.30 -2.52 -18.43
CA CYS A 200 25.07 -3.97 -18.50
C CYS A 200 25.81 -4.61 -19.69
N GLN A 201 26.82 -5.45 -19.42
CA GLN A 201 27.43 -6.32 -20.43
C GLN A 201 26.60 -7.60 -20.59
N PHE A 202 26.01 -7.82 -21.77
CA PHE A 202 25.26 -9.04 -22.07
C PHE A 202 26.18 -10.07 -22.74
N ASN A 203 26.28 -11.27 -22.16
CA ASN A 203 27.28 -12.26 -22.59
C ASN A 203 26.83 -13.21 -23.70
N ILE A 204 25.53 -13.41 -23.99
CA ILE A 204 25.14 -14.60 -24.79
C ILE A 204 24.05 -14.35 -25.85
N LEU A 205 23.13 -13.39 -25.69
CA LEU A 205 22.18 -12.94 -26.70
C LEU A 205 21.98 -11.44 -26.45
N ASN A 206 22.13 -10.60 -27.47
CA ASN A 206 22.14 -9.15 -27.31
C ASN A 206 20.81 -8.57 -27.81
N PRO A 207 19.69 -8.69 -27.06
CA PRO A 207 18.51 -7.90 -27.38
C PRO A 207 18.92 -6.42 -27.41
N SER A 208 18.25 -5.62 -28.24
CA SER A 208 18.55 -4.19 -28.26
C SER A 208 18.38 -3.60 -26.86
N GLN A 209 19.14 -2.55 -26.56
CA GLN A 209 19.04 -1.85 -25.28
C GLN A 209 17.58 -1.46 -24.98
N SER A 210 16.82 -1.06 -26.01
CA SER A 210 15.39 -0.75 -25.89
C SER A 210 14.55 -1.93 -25.41
N VAL A 211 14.73 -3.12 -25.99
CA VAL A 211 14.01 -4.34 -25.60
C VAL A 211 14.38 -4.74 -24.17
N THR A 212 15.66 -4.62 -23.81
CA THR A 212 16.13 -4.94 -22.45
C THR A 212 15.50 -4.02 -21.41
N VAL A 213 15.50 -2.71 -21.66
CA VAL A 213 14.89 -1.71 -20.76
C VAL A 213 13.39 -1.98 -20.62
N GLU A 214 12.69 -2.24 -21.73
CA GLU A 214 11.25 -2.53 -21.72
C GLU A 214 10.93 -3.79 -20.93
N LEU A 215 11.64 -4.90 -21.17
CA LEU A 215 11.46 -6.15 -20.44
C LEU A 215 11.78 -5.99 -18.95
N SER A 216 12.88 -5.32 -18.61
CA SER A 216 13.27 -5.08 -17.21
C SER A 216 12.22 -4.25 -16.47
N THR A 217 11.66 -3.24 -17.15
CA THR A 217 10.58 -2.41 -16.61
C THR A 217 9.35 -3.26 -16.33
N LYS A 218 8.89 -4.05 -17.30
CA LYS A 218 7.71 -4.91 -17.15
C LYS A 218 7.91 -5.96 -16.07
N PHE A 219 9.09 -6.54 -15.97
CA PHE A 219 9.41 -7.54 -14.97
C PHE A 219 9.40 -6.96 -13.54
N LEU A 220 10.02 -5.80 -13.33
CA LEU A 220 9.96 -5.12 -12.03
C LEU A 220 8.52 -4.75 -11.64
N LEU A 221 7.75 -4.20 -12.58
CA LEU A 221 6.34 -3.89 -12.35
C LEU A 221 5.53 -5.13 -12.01
N ALA A 222 5.75 -6.25 -12.69
CA ALA A 222 5.09 -7.52 -12.39
C ALA A 222 5.44 -8.04 -10.99
N ILE A 223 6.69 -7.91 -10.53
CA ILE A 223 7.08 -8.26 -9.16
C ILE A 223 6.33 -7.38 -8.15
N PHE A 224 6.30 -6.06 -8.36
CA PHE A 224 5.62 -5.13 -7.45
C PHE A 224 4.11 -5.37 -7.42
N GLU A 225 3.49 -5.53 -8.58
CA GLU A 225 2.07 -5.89 -8.70
C GLU A 225 1.78 -7.19 -7.95
N THR A 226 2.55 -8.26 -8.21
CA THR A 226 2.35 -9.57 -7.57
C THR A 226 2.53 -9.50 -6.06
N TRP A 227 3.49 -8.72 -5.56
CA TRP A 227 3.72 -8.54 -4.13
C TRP A 227 2.62 -7.71 -3.47
N LEU A 228 2.32 -6.53 -4.00
CA LEU A 228 1.41 -5.56 -3.37
C LEU A 228 -0.07 -5.97 -3.45
N THR A 229 -0.43 -6.80 -4.41
CA THR A 229 -1.81 -7.29 -4.56
C THR A 229 -2.14 -8.48 -3.64
N GLN A 230 -1.15 -9.05 -2.95
CA GLN A 230 -1.37 -10.12 -1.98
C GLN A 230 -2.38 -9.71 -0.88
N PRO A 231 -3.13 -10.66 -0.29
CA PRO A 231 -3.98 -10.38 0.86
C PRO A 231 -3.22 -9.69 2.00
N PHE A 232 -1.99 -10.16 2.25
CA PHE A 232 -1.07 -9.65 3.26
C PHE A 232 0.35 -9.57 2.67
N PRO A 233 0.71 -8.47 2.00
CA PRO A 233 2.05 -8.32 1.43
C PRO A 233 3.10 -8.42 2.55
N GLU A 234 4.16 -9.18 2.30
CA GLU A 234 5.30 -9.31 3.21
C GLU A 234 5.89 -7.92 3.52
N ASP A 235 6.32 -7.70 4.77
CA ASP A 235 7.04 -6.49 5.17
C ASP A 235 8.29 -6.29 4.30
N PRO A 236 8.65 -5.05 3.91
CA PRO A 236 9.77 -4.77 3.02
C PRO A 236 11.10 -5.39 3.47
N ILE A 237 11.34 -5.49 4.78
CA ILE A 237 12.58 -6.08 5.31
C ILE A 237 12.68 -7.56 4.96
N ILE A 238 11.56 -8.28 5.03
CA ILE A 238 11.47 -9.70 4.68
C ILE A 238 11.48 -9.84 3.15
N PHE A 239 10.60 -9.09 2.49
CA PHE A 239 10.42 -9.15 1.04
C PHE A 239 11.71 -8.78 0.29
N ARG A 240 12.60 -7.97 0.87
CA ARG A 240 13.91 -7.64 0.29
C ARG A 240 14.69 -8.88 -0.15
N SER A 241 14.67 -9.95 0.65
CA SER A 241 15.35 -11.21 0.33
C SER A 241 14.66 -11.90 -0.85
N THR A 242 13.33 -12.01 -0.79
CA THR A 242 12.49 -12.57 -1.85
C THR A 242 12.68 -11.82 -3.17
N PHE A 243 12.67 -10.49 -3.13
CA PHE A 243 12.92 -9.61 -4.27
C PHE A 243 14.29 -9.88 -4.92
N GLY A 244 15.34 -10.05 -4.10
CA GLY A 244 16.67 -10.42 -4.59
C GLY A 244 16.69 -11.77 -5.30
N GLN A 245 15.89 -12.74 -4.85
CA GLN A 245 15.78 -14.05 -5.51
C GLN A 245 14.98 -13.93 -6.82
N LEU A 246 13.82 -13.27 -6.79
CA LEU A 246 12.95 -13.05 -7.96
C LEU A 246 13.69 -12.32 -9.08
N THR A 247 14.49 -11.30 -8.74
CA THR A 247 15.29 -10.55 -9.73
C THR A 247 16.42 -11.33 -10.37
N ASN A 248 16.84 -12.45 -9.76
CA ASN A 248 17.84 -13.37 -10.32
C ASN A 248 17.22 -14.64 -10.92
N MET A 249 15.89 -14.81 -10.81
CA MET A 249 15.18 -15.99 -11.27
C MET A 249 15.06 -15.98 -12.79
N SER A 250 15.42 -17.08 -13.45
CA SER A 250 15.16 -17.23 -14.88
C SER A 250 13.72 -17.68 -15.12
N ILE A 251 13.20 -17.43 -16.32
CA ILE A 251 11.87 -17.94 -16.69
C ILE A 251 11.79 -19.48 -16.64
N VAL A 252 12.92 -20.16 -16.82
CA VAL A 252 13.01 -21.63 -16.74
C VAL A 252 12.82 -22.10 -15.30
N ASP A 253 13.36 -21.36 -14.32
CA ASP A 253 13.18 -21.66 -12.91
C ASP A 253 11.69 -21.56 -12.52
N CYS A 254 10.94 -20.63 -13.11
CA CYS A 254 9.50 -20.51 -12.89
C CYS A 254 8.73 -21.75 -13.39
N PHE A 255 9.14 -22.35 -14.52
CA PHE A 255 8.49 -23.55 -15.06
C PHE A 255 8.86 -24.83 -14.31
N ASN A 256 10.04 -24.86 -13.70
CA ASN A 256 10.52 -26.00 -12.93
C ASN A 256 10.20 -25.89 -11.43
N TYR A 257 9.39 -24.91 -11.02
CA TYR A 257 8.97 -24.75 -9.65
C TYR A 257 8.11 -25.95 -9.22
N VAL A 258 8.65 -26.76 -8.31
CA VAL A 258 7.93 -27.84 -7.63
C VAL A 258 7.59 -27.33 -6.25
N ASP A 259 6.30 -27.26 -5.91
CA ASP A 259 5.85 -26.96 -4.55
C ASP A 259 6.46 -27.97 -3.58
N SER A 260 7.46 -27.55 -2.81
CA SER A 260 8.17 -28.39 -1.84
C SER A 260 7.36 -28.65 -0.56
N ASN A 261 6.05 -28.33 -0.56
CA ASN A 261 5.12 -28.52 0.56
C ASN A 261 3.98 -29.50 0.21
N ASN A 262 4.33 -30.71 -0.23
CA ASN A 262 3.45 -31.89 -0.17
C ASN A 262 3.90 -32.83 0.94
#